data_AF-A0A7S2IN88-F1
#
_entry.id   AF-A0A7S2IN88-F1
#
_cell.length_a   1.000
_cell.length_b   1.000
_cell.length_c   1.000
_cell.angle_alpha   90.00
_cell.angle_beta   90.00
_cell.angle_gamma   90.00
#
_symmetry.space_group_name_H-M   'P 1'
#
loop_
_entity.id
_entity.type
_entity.pdbx_description
1 polymer ?
#
loop_
_entity_poly.entity_id
_entity_poly.type
_entity_poly.pdbx_seq_one_letter_code
_entity_poly.pdbx_strand_id
1 'polypeptide(L)'
;MPGVRKTVMKAKQVAAAPPRGRGRPGKALAASKQAKLEVQGKKPARASGIRLTRTSLRSALLSTMKAESGRKDIRFRQASANASRLSGEIPIEDRAGFPLKLTPGGPHPRDWVTAKGVKIVVDYSRAPWLPDDWGQGVKVTQANGRSTGTGGGILTTYVAPDGKSFFHHHMSCQYAGRQLTKADGWNGQVRLAKLQATQSLHLARKEGSNGGLDKDSALFKVLTAAERARLPAARDLHVGVVSARRATKLEGVRDIFTVEMQFREDGVAPVWYVDQDSLDDYKALGLTAVVGGKLTEARNKALHDARSQGKVCVQVSDDISAWEYRDGPNATERTDDAKNAAHNAARRLIVTPTAAARFIVAKMRGAKAPRPKLGGVYMLGSCSRTFGGEAFSRLNFILGDFFCVEPDADVDFDPAMKLKEDYDFTCSHISKYGSVMRCNRMTLNVKHYSNGGGAVTNRDQKGAEERRNIDILNAKWPGCFRPNHKRKNEVILKWRTATGHDDADDADDADDAD
;
A
#
# COMPACT_ATOMS: atom_id res chain seq x y z
N MET A 1 -18.17 -16.54 -64.01
CA MET A 1 -17.62 -17.51 -63.05
C MET A 1 -16.80 -16.75 -62.01
N PRO A 2 -17.39 -16.45 -60.85
CA PRO A 2 -16.68 -16.72 -59.60
C PRO A 2 -17.59 -17.33 -58.52
N GLY A 3 -17.00 -18.24 -57.74
CA GLY A 3 -17.68 -19.13 -56.80
C GLY A 3 -18.16 -18.46 -55.51
N VAL A 4 -19.38 -18.82 -55.13
CA VAL A 4 -20.01 -18.50 -53.85
C VAL A 4 -19.55 -19.52 -52.80
N ARG A 5 -18.78 -19.07 -51.80
CA ARG A 5 -18.45 -19.87 -50.61
C ARG A 5 -19.63 -19.83 -49.64
N LYS A 6 -20.24 -21.00 -49.39
CA LYS A 6 -21.28 -21.22 -48.37
C LYS A 6 -20.64 -21.24 -46.97
N THR A 7 -21.08 -20.34 -46.10
CA THR A 7 -20.77 -20.34 -44.67
C THR A 7 -21.74 -21.28 -43.94
N VAL A 8 -21.22 -22.38 -43.39
CA VAL A 8 -21.97 -23.32 -42.55
C VAL A 8 -22.05 -22.76 -41.13
N MET A 9 -23.23 -22.31 -40.71
CA MET A 9 -23.51 -22.01 -39.31
C MET A 9 -23.66 -23.32 -38.53
N LYS A 10 -22.79 -23.56 -37.54
CA LYS A 10 -22.97 -24.62 -36.54
C LYS A 10 -24.00 -24.17 -35.51
N ALA A 11 -25.16 -24.84 -35.50
CA ALA A 11 -26.16 -24.74 -34.46
C ALA A 11 -25.59 -25.23 -33.11
N LYS A 12 -25.73 -24.40 -32.08
CA LYS A 12 -25.35 -24.72 -30.70
C LYS A 12 -26.53 -25.44 -30.04
N GLN A 13 -26.39 -26.75 -29.81
CA GLN A 13 -27.36 -27.52 -29.03
C GLN A 13 -27.43 -26.96 -27.60
N VAL A 14 -28.62 -26.53 -27.20
CA VAL A 14 -28.96 -26.14 -25.84
C VAL A 14 -29.41 -27.40 -25.12
N ALA A 15 -28.61 -27.88 -24.17
CA ALA A 15 -28.97 -29.02 -23.34
C ALA A 15 -30.11 -28.62 -22.37
N ALA A 16 -31.21 -29.38 -22.42
CA ALA A 16 -32.36 -29.22 -21.54
C ALA A 16 -32.00 -29.58 -20.09
N ALA A 17 -32.45 -28.75 -19.15
CA ALA A 17 -32.33 -29.02 -17.73
C ALA A 17 -33.26 -30.17 -17.29
N PRO A 18 -32.82 -31.08 -16.42
CA PRO A 18 -33.66 -32.18 -15.95
C PRO A 18 -34.71 -31.70 -14.91
N PRO A 19 -35.86 -32.40 -14.81
CA PRO A 19 -36.97 -32.00 -13.97
C PRO A 19 -36.65 -32.15 -12.47
N ARG A 20 -37.09 -31.16 -11.68
CA ARG A 20 -37.02 -31.16 -10.22
C ARG A 20 -38.03 -32.15 -9.63
N GLY A 21 -37.57 -33.36 -9.32
CA GLY A 21 -38.32 -34.32 -8.50
C GLY A 21 -38.41 -33.86 -7.05
N ARG A 22 -39.64 -33.65 -6.55
CA ARG A 22 -39.94 -33.50 -5.13
C ARG A 22 -40.01 -34.90 -4.51
N GLY A 23 -38.95 -35.32 -3.83
CA GLY A 23 -38.96 -36.47 -2.93
C GLY A 23 -38.50 -36.05 -1.54
N ARG A 24 -39.37 -36.19 -0.53
CA ARG A 24 -39.01 -36.10 0.90
C ARG A 24 -38.40 -37.44 1.32
N PRO A 25 -37.14 -37.49 1.82
CA PRO A 25 -36.68 -38.63 2.59
C PRO A 25 -36.92 -38.39 4.08
N GLY A 26 -37.35 -39.45 4.74
CA GLY A 26 -37.79 -39.48 6.14
C GLY A 26 -36.68 -39.26 7.17
N LYS A 27 -37.18 -39.05 8.39
CA LYS A 27 -36.46 -38.98 9.66
C LYS A 27 -35.69 -40.29 9.93
N ALA A 28 -34.37 -40.24 9.90
CA ALA A 28 -33.48 -41.12 10.68
C ALA A 28 -32.03 -40.69 10.45
N LEU A 29 -31.49 -39.79 11.28
CA LEU A 29 -30.06 -39.56 11.55
C LEU A 29 -29.90 -38.35 12.47
N ALA A 30 -30.44 -38.46 13.68
CA ALA A 30 -30.27 -37.48 14.75
C ALA A 30 -29.84 -38.20 16.03
N ALA A 31 -28.66 -38.83 16.00
CA ALA A 31 -28.06 -39.42 17.21
C ALA A 31 -26.52 -39.50 17.23
N SER A 32 -25.79 -39.20 16.13
CA SER A 32 -24.32 -39.35 16.10
C SER A 32 -23.51 -38.04 16.04
N LYS A 33 -24.16 -36.87 16.14
CA LYS A 33 -23.47 -35.56 16.08
C LYS A 33 -23.23 -34.88 17.44
N GLN A 34 -23.75 -35.42 18.55
CA GLN A 34 -23.59 -34.81 19.88
C GLN A 34 -22.34 -35.28 20.65
N ALA A 35 -21.71 -36.41 20.29
CA ALA A 35 -20.55 -36.93 21.01
C ALA A 35 -19.17 -36.42 20.49
N LYS A 36 -19.14 -35.49 19.51
CA LYS A 36 -17.88 -34.96 18.94
C LYS A 36 -17.65 -33.47 19.18
N LEU A 37 -18.44 -32.85 20.07
CA LEU A 37 -18.38 -31.41 20.38
C LEU A 37 -17.79 -31.05 21.74
N GLU A 38 -17.41 -32.03 22.58
CA GLU A 38 -16.92 -31.75 23.95
C GLU A 38 -15.40 -31.74 24.14
N VAL A 39 -14.60 -31.99 23.09
CA VAL A 39 -13.12 -31.94 23.18
C VAL A 39 -12.51 -30.92 22.22
N GLN A 40 -13.07 -29.71 22.19
CA GLN A 40 -12.38 -28.55 21.61
C GLN A 40 -12.31 -27.46 22.67
N GLY A 41 -11.24 -27.50 23.46
CA GLY A 41 -10.84 -26.39 24.32
C GLY A 41 -10.86 -25.10 23.51
N LYS A 42 -11.55 -24.08 24.02
CA LYS A 42 -11.62 -22.75 23.41
C LYS A 42 -10.20 -22.26 23.13
N LYS A 43 -9.74 -22.38 21.88
CA LYS A 43 -8.50 -21.73 21.44
C LYS A 43 -8.67 -20.25 21.80
N PRO A 44 -7.73 -19.63 22.55
CA PRO A 44 -7.80 -18.22 22.85
C PRO A 44 -7.96 -17.48 21.52
N ALA A 45 -9.00 -16.64 21.43
CA ALA A 45 -9.26 -15.88 20.22
C ALA A 45 -7.97 -15.10 19.92
N ARG A 46 -7.25 -15.49 18.86
CA ARG A 46 -6.07 -14.78 18.38
C ARG A 46 -6.49 -13.32 18.28
N ALA A 47 -5.86 -12.45 19.07
CA ALA A 47 -6.06 -11.02 18.99
C ALA A 47 -5.87 -10.66 17.51
N SER A 48 -6.98 -10.34 16.83
CA SER A 48 -6.91 -9.94 15.44
C SER A 48 -6.06 -8.68 15.45
N GLY A 49 -4.81 -8.78 14.95
CA GLY A 49 -3.89 -7.66 14.92
C GLY A 49 -4.65 -6.44 14.44
N ILE A 50 -4.59 -5.36 15.21
CA ILE A 50 -5.34 -4.12 14.96
C ILE A 50 -5.04 -3.73 13.51
N ARG A 51 -5.93 -4.11 12.59
CA ARG A 51 -5.84 -3.58 11.24
C ARG A 51 -6.13 -2.10 11.42
N LEU A 52 -5.16 -1.25 11.11
CA LEU A 52 -5.29 0.22 11.03
C LEU A 52 -6.52 0.68 10.21
N THR A 53 -7.19 -0.25 9.54
CA THR A 53 -8.52 -0.09 8.98
C THR A 53 -9.58 0.01 10.09
N ARG A 54 -10.01 1.23 10.48
CA ARG A 54 -11.45 1.65 10.46
C ARG A 54 -11.82 2.88 11.28
N THR A 55 -10.97 3.47 12.12
CA THR A 55 -11.28 4.77 12.73
C THR A 55 -10.81 5.91 11.83
N SER A 56 -11.46 6.05 10.68
CA SER A 56 -11.32 7.24 9.83
C SER A 56 -11.65 8.51 10.64
N LEU A 57 -11.05 9.65 10.30
CA LEU A 57 -11.45 10.92 10.93
C LEU A 57 -12.93 11.25 10.72
N ARG A 58 -13.53 10.72 9.65
CA ARG A 58 -14.98 10.72 9.50
C ARG A 58 -15.67 10.02 10.66
N SER A 59 -15.24 8.81 11.02
CA SER A 59 -15.79 8.07 12.17
C SER A 59 -15.65 8.87 13.48
N ALA A 60 -14.52 9.57 13.65
CA ALA A 60 -14.30 10.46 14.78
C ALA A 60 -15.26 11.65 14.79
N LEU A 61 -15.39 12.38 13.68
CA LEU A 61 -16.37 13.45 13.51
C LEU A 61 -17.79 12.98 13.82
N LEU A 62 -18.20 11.85 13.24
CA LEU A 62 -19.53 11.28 13.44
C LEU A 62 -19.77 10.86 14.90
N SER A 63 -18.76 10.33 15.57
CA SER A 63 -18.82 9.99 17.01
C SER A 63 -19.00 11.23 17.87
N THR A 64 -18.21 12.28 17.63
CA THR A 64 -18.28 13.55 18.36
C THR A 64 -19.65 14.20 18.19
N MET A 65 -20.15 14.32 16.95
CA MET A 65 -21.48 14.89 16.69
C MET A 65 -22.61 14.08 17.34
N LYS A 66 -22.50 12.75 17.40
CA LYS A 66 -23.48 11.91 18.10
C LYS A 66 -23.44 12.14 19.60
N ALA A 67 -22.26 12.25 20.20
CA ALA A 67 -22.10 12.56 21.61
C ALA A 67 -22.72 13.94 21.96
N GLU A 68 -22.39 14.96 21.17
CA GLU A 68 -22.87 16.34 21.35
C GLU A 68 -24.38 16.49 21.14
N SER A 69 -25.01 15.59 20.39
CA SER A 69 -26.46 15.63 20.16
C SER A 69 -27.31 15.38 21.40
N GLY A 70 -26.73 14.84 22.48
CA GLY A 70 -27.47 14.47 23.70
C GLY A 70 -28.48 13.32 23.53
N ARG A 71 -28.56 12.73 22.33
CA ARG A 71 -29.49 11.65 22.00
C ARG A 71 -29.05 10.33 22.62
N LYS A 72 -29.71 9.98 23.73
CA LYS A 72 -29.48 8.72 24.47
C LYS A 72 -29.87 7.46 23.67
N ASP A 73 -30.70 7.61 22.64
CA ASP A 73 -31.15 6.51 21.81
C ASP A 73 -30.09 6.06 20.79
N ILE A 74 -29.08 6.87 20.49
CA ILE A 74 -28.04 6.52 19.50
C ILE A 74 -26.90 5.76 20.17
N ARG A 75 -26.73 4.49 19.78
CA ARG A 75 -25.50 3.76 20.09
C ARG A 75 -24.40 4.13 19.10
N PHE A 76 -23.20 4.42 19.60
CA PHE A 76 -22.03 4.62 18.76
C PHE A 76 -20.76 4.19 19.49
N ARG A 77 -19.75 3.82 18.70
CA ARG A 77 -18.41 3.55 19.21
C ARG A 77 -17.68 4.88 19.32
N GLN A 78 -17.23 5.22 20.52
CA GLN A 78 -16.38 6.39 20.72
C GLN A 78 -15.08 6.23 19.93
N ALA A 79 -14.71 7.26 19.16
CA ALA A 79 -13.42 7.30 18.51
C ALA A 79 -12.29 7.48 19.55
N SER A 80 -11.07 7.08 19.18
CA SER A 80 -9.90 7.30 20.05
C SER A 80 -9.74 8.79 20.34
N ALA A 81 -9.18 9.13 21.50
CA ALA A 81 -8.91 10.53 21.85
C ALA A 81 -8.03 11.23 20.79
N ASN A 82 -7.07 10.50 20.21
CA ASN A 82 -6.20 11.00 19.15
C ASN A 82 -6.96 11.28 17.84
N ALA A 83 -7.85 10.38 17.41
CA ALA A 83 -8.65 10.60 16.22
C ALA A 83 -9.66 11.75 16.41
N SER A 84 -10.28 11.86 17.58
CA SER A 84 -11.19 12.96 17.92
C SER A 84 -10.47 14.31 17.93
N ARG A 85 -9.29 14.39 18.55
CA ARG A 85 -8.45 15.60 18.54
C ARG A 85 -8.01 15.97 17.13
N LEU A 86 -7.47 15.01 16.37
CA LEU A 86 -7.00 15.25 14.99
C LEU A 86 -8.16 15.69 14.08
N SER A 87 -9.37 15.15 14.29
CA SER A 87 -10.58 15.59 13.59
C SER A 87 -10.99 17.04 13.90
N GLY A 88 -10.57 17.61 15.03
CA GLY A 88 -10.79 19.01 15.38
C GLY A 88 -9.69 19.94 14.86
N GLU A 89 -8.44 19.43 14.76
CA GLU A 89 -7.26 20.18 14.30
C GLU A 89 -7.30 20.50 12.80
N ILE A 90 -7.95 19.67 11.97
CA ILE A 90 -8.00 19.89 10.51
C ILE A 90 -8.98 21.02 10.17
N PRO A 91 -8.50 22.10 9.51
CA PRO A 91 -9.34 23.18 9.01
C PRO A 91 -10.49 22.65 8.17
N ILE A 92 -11.65 23.29 8.23
CA ILE A 92 -12.80 22.82 7.45
C ILE A 92 -12.52 22.90 5.95
N GLU A 93 -11.68 23.85 5.55
CA GLU A 93 -11.24 24.14 4.19
C GLU A 93 -10.32 23.06 3.64
N ASP A 94 -9.86 22.12 4.48
CA ASP A 94 -9.04 20.96 4.09
C ASP A 94 -9.87 19.66 4.05
N ARG A 95 -11.06 19.63 4.64
CA ARG A 95 -11.94 18.44 4.66
C ARG A 95 -12.53 18.13 3.28
N ALA A 96 -12.62 16.85 2.91
CA ALA A 96 -13.03 16.44 1.57
C ALA A 96 -14.44 16.92 1.14
N GLY A 97 -15.33 17.18 2.10
CA GLY A 97 -16.66 17.70 1.86
C GLY A 97 -16.71 19.20 1.53
N PHE A 98 -15.64 19.96 1.77
CA PHE A 98 -15.60 21.38 1.41
C PHE A 98 -15.60 21.53 -0.12
N PRO A 99 -16.34 22.49 -0.71
CA PRO A 99 -16.33 22.71 -2.16
C PRO A 99 -14.92 23.06 -2.64
N LEU A 100 -14.51 22.52 -3.78
CA LEU A 100 -13.23 22.87 -4.40
C LEU A 100 -13.28 24.26 -5.04
N LYS A 101 -14.47 24.73 -5.42
CA LYS A 101 -14.72 26.06 -5.96
C LYS A 101 -15.85 26.70 -5.19
N LEU A 102 -15.60 27.83 -4.53
CA LEU A 102 -16.67 28.60 -3.90
C LEU A 102 -17.35 29.46 -4.97
N THR A 103 -18.68 29.41 -4.99
CA THR A 103 -19.47 30.27 -5.89
C THR A 103 -19.58 31.67 -5.29
N PRO A 104 -19.23 32.74 -6.02
CA PRO A 104 -19.38 34.11 -5.51
C PRO A 104 -20.81 34.38 -5.04
N GLY A 105 -20.95 34.95 -3.84
CA GLY A 105 -22.25 35.22 -3.21
C GLY A 105 -22.96 34.00 -2.60
N GLY A 106 -22.42 32.78 -2.79
CA GLY A 106 -22.93 31.58 -2.13
C GLY A 106 -22.59 31.56 -0.64
N PRO A 107 -23.38 30.84 0.19
CA PRO A 107 -23.11 30.75 1.62
C PRO A 107 -21.83 29.97 1.90
N HIS A 108 -21.02 30.49 2.82
CA HIS A 108 -19.78 29.84 3.19
C HIS A 108 -20.07 28.50 3.92
N PRO A 109 -19.26 27.44 3.72
CA PRO A 109 -19.49 26.14 4.35
C PRO A 109 -19.51 26.11 5.88
N ARG A 110 -19.01 27.16 6.55
CA ARG A 110 -19.13 27.35 8.01
C ARG A 110 -20.58 27.61 8.44
N ASP A 111 -21.36 28.21 7.56
CA ASP A 111 -22.70 28.74 7.82
C ASP A 111 -23.80 27.87 7.21
N TRP A 112 -23.44 26.69 6.68
CA TRP A 112 -24.42 25.77 6.10
C TRP A 112 -25.43 25.31 7.15
N VAL A 113 -26.70 25.55 6.83
CA VAL A 113 -27.85 25.09 7.59
C VAL A 113 -28.88 24.47 6.64
N THR A 114 -29.64 23.51 7.13
CA THR A 114 -30.82 23.03 6.37
C THR A 114 -31.91 24.10 6.33
N ALA A 115 -32.93 23.92 5.50
CA ALA A 115 -34.14 24.75 5.50
C ALA A 115 -34.83 24.90 6.87
N LYS A 116 -34.59 23.97 7.82
CA LYS A 116 -35.09 24.04 9.20
C LYS A 116 -34.08 24.63 10.20
N GLY A 117 -33.03 25.31 9.73
CA GLY A 117 -31.99 25.91 10.57
C GLY A 117 -31.00 24.92 11.22
N VAL A 118 -31.09 23.61 10.95
CA VAL A 118 -30.15 22.63 11.50
C VAL A 118 -28.77 22.77 10.86
N LYS A 119 -27.73 23.01 11.67
CA LYS A 119 -26.34 23.13 11.24
C LYS A 119 -25.85 21.88 10.50
N ILE A 120 -25.13 22.11 9.40
CA ILE A 120 -24.45 21.09 8.60
C ILE A 120 -22.95 21.26 8.83
N VAL A 121 -22.25 20.20 9.21
CA VAL A 121 -20.80 20.19 9.43
C VAL A 121 -20.11 19.57 8.22
N VAL A 122 -19.06 20.21 7.71
CA VAL A 122 -18.31 19.70 6.54
C VAL A 122 -17.73 18.31 6.82
N ASP A 123 -18.01 17.35 5.91
CA ASP A 123 -17.67 15.94 6.05
C ASP A 123 -16.20 15.67 5.67
N TYR A 124 -15.60 14.62 6.24
CA TYR A 124 -14.31 14.07 5.83
C TYR A 124 -14.39 13.13 4.63
N SER A 125 -15.61 12.84 4.17
CA SER A 125 -15.89 12.08 2.95
C SER A 125 -16.45 12.98 1.87
N ARG A 126 -16.36 12.51 0.62
CA ARG A 126 -17.01 13.13 -0.53
C ARG A 126 -17.61 12.06 -1.43
N ALA A 127 -18.81 12.32 -1.96
CA ALA A 127 -19.44 11.45 -2.94
C ALA A 127 -18.67 11.51 -4.28
N PRO A 128 -18.55 10.39 -5.01
CA PRO A 128 -17.75 10.33 -6.23
C PRO A 128 -18.37 11.07 -7.41
N TRP A 129 -19.60 11.55 -7.29
CA TRP A 129 -20.35 12.25 -8.35
C TRP A 129 -20.53 13.74 -8.08
N LEU A 130 -19.97 14.26 -6.98
CA LEU A 130 -20.27 15.59 -6.50
C LEU A 130 -19.37 16.65 -7.17
N PRO A 131 -19.93 17.60 -7.94
CA PRO A 131 -19.16 18.62 -8.65
C PRO A 131 -18.24 19.46 -7.74
N ASP A 132 -17.27 20.14 -8.34
CA ASP A 132 -16.28 20.97 -7.63
C ASP A 132 -16.90 22.12 -6.82
N ASP A 133 -18.00 22.69 -7.30
CA ASP A 133 -18.75 23.79 -6.67
C ASP A 133 -19.79 23.33 -5.65
N TRP A 134 -19.98 22.02 -5.51
CA TRP A 134 -20.87 21.42 -4.52
C TRP A 134 -20.13 21.01 -3.25
N GLY A 135 -20.87 21.02 -2.15
CA GLY A 135 -20.44 20.65 -0.83
C GLY A 135 -21.00 19.31 -0.35
N GLN A 136 -20.27 18.64 0.54
CA GLN A 136 -20.78 17.53 1.35
C GLN A 136 -20.59 17.84 2.83
N GLY A 137 -21.66 17.67 3.59
CA GLY A 137 -21.65 17.74 5.03
C GLY A 137 -22.42 16.60 5.68
N VAL A 138 -22.46 16.66 7.00
CA VAL A 138 -23.20 15.77 7.87
C VAL A 138 -23.98 16.60 8.87
N LYS A 139 -25.17 16.14 9.24
CA LYS A 139 -25.99 16.79 10.26
C LYS A 139 -26.60 15.76 11.20
N VAL A 140 -26.89 16.17 12.41
CA VAL A 140 -27.63 15.34 13.37
C VAL A 140 -29.10 15.23 12.95
N THR A 141 -29.69 14.04 13.06
CA THR A 141 -31.13 13.87 12.85
C THR A 141 -31.91 14.16 14.15
N GLN A 142 -33.10 14.74 14.02
CA GLN A 142 -33.99 14.91 15.18
C GLN A 142 -34.51 13.53 15.62
N ALA A 143 -34.74 13.37 16.93
CA ALA A 143 -35.43 12.20 17.45
C ALA A 143 -36.86 12.19 16.88
N ASN A 144 -37.29 11.04 16.37
CA ASN A 144 -38.68 10.82 15.99
C ASN A 144 -39.21 9.58 16.72
N GLY A 145 -40.52 9.44 16.81
CA GLY A 145 -41.16 8.30 17.51
C GLY A 145 -40.84 6.91 16.94
N ARG A 146 -40.10 6.82 15.82
CA ARG A 146 -39.66 5.58 15.17
C ARG A 146 -38.16 5.30 15.32
N SER A 147 -37.44 6.06 16.14
CA SER A 147 -36.00 5.85 16.36
C SER A 147 -35.78 4.60 17.23
N THR A 148 -35.47 3.47 16.60
CA THR A 148 -35.31 2.15 17.26
C THR A 148 -33.94 1.90 17.89
N GLY A 149 -33.09 2.94 17.96
CA GLY A 149 -31.80 2.92 18.66
C GLY A 149 -30.69 2.03 18.08
N THR A 150 -30.93 1.35 16.95
CA THR A 150 -29.97 0.40 16.35
C THR A 150 -29.15 0.99 15.19
N GLY A 151 -29.55 2.13 14.63
CA GLY A 151 -28.80 2.81 13.57
C GLY A 151 -29.46 4.13 13.19
N GLY A 152 -28.75 5.24 13.38
CA GLY A 152 -29.29 6.56 13.09
C GLY A 152 -28.42 7.70 13.64
N GLY A 153 -29.01 8.89 13.65
CA GLY A 153 -28.44 10.05 14.33
C GLY A 153 -27.64 10.99 13.47
N ILE A 154 -27.08 10.54 12.35
CA ILE A 154 -26.36 11.41 11.40
C ILE A 154 -26.86 11.16 9.98
N LEU A 155 -27.07 12.23 9.23
CA LEU A 155 -27.46 12.20 7.83
C LEU A 155 -26.41 12.92 6.98
N THR A 156 -25.93 12.26 5.92
CA THR A 156 -25.11 12.91 4.89
C THR A 156 -25.97 13.89 4.10
N THR A 157 -25.44 15.07 3.85
CA THR A 157 -26.11 16.18 3.19
C THR A 157 -25.22 16.71 2.07
N TYR A 158 -25.80 16.94 0.89
CA TYR A 158 -25.13 17.54 -0.26
C TYR A 158 -25.62 18.98 -0.37
N VAL A 159 -24.71 19.94 -0.48
CA VAL A 159 -25.04 21.37 -0.48
C VAL A 159 -24.69 21.95 -1.83
N ALA A 160 -25.68 22.49 -2.53
CA ALA A 160 -25.51 23.16 -3.81
C ALA A 160 -24.80 24.53 -3.63
N PRO A 161 -24.28 25.11 -4.72
CA PRO A 161 -23.61 26.42 -4.72
C PRO A 161 -24.39 27.57 -4.06
N ASP A 162 -25.72 27.53 -4.14
CA ASP A 162 -26.63 28.53 -3.56
C ASP A 162 -27.02 28.21 -2.10
N GLY A 163 -26.46 27.16 -1.50
CA GLY A 163 -26.73 26.75 -0.13
C GLY A 163 -27.86 25.75 0.04
N LYS A 164 -28.61 25.38 -1.01
CA LYS A 164 -29.69 24.40 -0.86
C LYS A 164 -29.13 23.02 -0.54
N SER A 165 -29.77 22.35 0.42
CA SER A 165 -29.31 21.07 0.96
C SER A 165 -30.18 19.90 0.49
N PHE A 166 -29.54 18.82 0.03
CA PHE A 166 -30.18 17.59 -0.46
C PHE A 166 -29.64 16.37 0.29
N PHE A 167 -30.44 15.30 0.37
CA PHE A 167 -30.04 14.05 1.06
C PHE A 167 -29.84 12.86 0.10
N HIS A 168 -30.26 13.03 -1.16
CA HIS A 168 -30.21 11.98 -2.17
C HIS A 168 -29.63 12.51 -3.46
N HIS A 169 -28.94 11.62 -4.19
CA HIS A 169 -28.30 11.91 -5.46
C HIS A 169 -29.33 12.36 -6.51
N HIS A 170 -30.47 11.66 -6.64
CA HIS A 170 -31.50 12.02 -7.63
C HIS A 170 -32.05 13.45 -7.44
N MET A 171 -32.29 13.88 -6.18
CA MET A 171 -32.71 15.26 -5.91
C MET A 171 -31.62 16.26 -6.24
N SER A 172 -30.36 15.91 -6.01
CA SER A 172 -29.21 16.74 -6.38
C SER A 172 -29.11 16.88 -7.91
N CYS A 173 -29.33 15.81 -8.67
CA CYS A 173 -29.41 15.84 -10.14
C CYS A 173 -30.57 16.69 -10.65
N GLN A 174 -31.76 16.51 -10.08
CA GLN A 174 -32.94 17.30 -10.43
C GLN A 174 -32.67 18.79 -10.19
N TYR A 175 -32.03 19.12 -9.06
CA TYR A 175 -31.66 20.49 -8.76
C TYR A 175 -30.60 21.05 -9.72
N ALA A 176 -29.59 20.25 -10.05
CA ALA A 176 -28.55 20.62 -11.02
C ALA A 176 -29.07 20.71 -12.47
N GLY A 177 -30.32 20.28 -12.74
CA GLY A 177 -30.89 20.23 -14.09
C GLY A 177 -30.21 19.21 -15.01
N ARG A 178 -29.37 18.30 -14.47
CA ARG A 178 -28.62 17.30 -15.23
C ARG A 178 -28.22 16.11 -14.37
N GLN A 179 -27.84 15.02 -15.02
CA GLN A 179 -27.24 13.89 -14.33
C GLN A 179 -25.83 14.25 -13.83
N LEU A 180 -25.59 14.04 -12.53
CA LEU A 180 -24.27 14.14 -11.92
C LEU A 180 -23.56 12.77 -12.00
N THR A 181 -22.32 12.76 -12.45
CA THR A 181 -21.56 11.57 -12.83
C THR A 181 -20.20 11.52 -12.11
N LYS A 182 -19.48 10.40 -12.24
CA LYS A 182 -18.14 10.27 -11.64
C LYS A 182 -17.11 11.27 -12.18
N ALA A 183 -17.29 11.74 -13.41
CA ALA A 183 -16.42 12.75 -13.99
C ALA A 183 -16.53 14.08 -13.23
N ASP A 184 -17.76 14.45 -12.82
CA ASP A 184 -18.00 15.66 -12.03
C ASP A 184 -17.30 15.64 -10.67
N GLY A 185 -17.23 14.46 -10.02
CA GLY A 185 -16.66 14.31 -8.69
C GLY A 185 -15.18 13.94 -8.64
N TRP A 186 -14.50 13.87 -9.79
CA TRP A 186 -13.12 13.36 -9.88
C TRP A 186 -12.13 14.15 -9.00
N ASN A 187 -12.06 15.47 -9.14
CA ASN A 187 -11.15 16.31 -8.36
C ASN A 187 -11.45 16.22 -6.86
N GLY A 188 -12.73 16.10 -6.53
CA GLY A 188 -13.18 15.88 -5.16
C GLY A 188 -12.68 14.55 -4.57
N GLN A 189 -12.61 13.50 -5.37
CA GLN A 189 -12.03 12.22 -4.97
C GLN A 189 -10.49 12.27 -4.88
N VAL A 190 -9.82 13.03 -5.76
CA VAL A 190 -8.38 13.31 -5.67
C VAL A 190 -8.05 14.00 -4.34
N ARG A 191 -8.81 15.03 -3.96
CA ARG A 191 -8.67 15.68 -2.65
C ARG A 191 -8.94 14.72 -1.49
N LEU A 192 -9.98 13.90 -1.59
CA LEU A 192 -10.27 12.88 -0.57
C LEU A 192 -9.10 11.90 -0.42
N ALA A 193 -8.48 11.47 -1.51
CA ALA A 193 -7.31 10.60 -1.51
C ALA A 193 -6.11 11.26 -0.82
N LYS A 194 -5.78 12.52 -1.16
CA LYS A 194 -4.74 13.32 -0.46
C LYS A 194 -5.00 13.37 1.04
N LEU A 195 -6.22 13.75 1.42
CA LEU A 195 -6.62 13.85 2.82
C LEU A 195 -6.51 12.51 3.54
N GLN A 196 -6.99 11.42 2.93
CA GLN A 196 -6.89 10.08 3.51
C GLN A 196 -5.44 9.63 3.71
N ALA A 197 -4.55 9.91 2.75
CA ALA A 197 -3.13 9.61 2.88
C ALA A 197 -2.49 10.35 4.08
N THR A 198 -2.71 11.66 4.18
CA THR A 198 -2.24 12.47 5.33
C THR A 198 -2.82 11.98 6.65
N GLN A 199 -4.10 11.61 6.68
CA GLN A 199 -4.75 11.08 7.89
C GLN A 199 -4.16 9.75 8.31
N SER A 200 -4.00 8.81 7.37
CA SER A 200 -3.41 7.49 7.65
C SER A 200 -2.01 7.64 8.24
N LEU A 201 -1.23 8.56 7.71
CA LEU A 201 0.10 8.89 8.20
C LEU A 201 0.07 9.46 9.63
N HIS A 202 -0.73 10.50 9.88
CA HIS A 202 -0.86 11.09 11.22
C HIS A 202 -1.43 10.13 12.26
N LEU A 203 -2.41 9.28 11.90
CA LEU A 203 -2.99 8.29 12.79
C LEU A 203 -1.99 7.17 13.11
N ALA A 204 -1.27 6.67 12.09
CA ALA A 204 -0.18 5.73 12.32
C ALA A 204 0.85 6.32 13.29
N ARG A 205 1.15 7.63 13.18
CA ARG A 205 2.06 8.34 14.08
C ARG A 205 1.53 8.48 15.52
N LYS A 206 0.21 8.61 15.72
CA LYS A 206 -0.40 8.89 17.04
C LYS A 206 -0.95 7.64 17.77
N GLU A 207 -1.33 6.55 17.09
CA GLU A 207 -2.17 5.46 17.67
C GLU A 207 -1.49 4.13 18.01
N GLY A 208 -0.26 3.85 17.60
CA GLY A 208 0.40 2.61 18.03
C GLY A 208 0.43 2.52 19.57
N SER A 209 -0.06 1.40 20.09
CA SER A 209 -0.42 1.27 21.51
C SER A 209 0.73 0.74 22.37
N ASN A 210 1.90 0.56 21.75
CA ASN A 210 3.25 0.66 22.33
C ASN A 210 4.06 1.78 21.61
N GLY A 211 3.36 2.64 20.86
CA GLY A 211 3.81 3.13 19.56
C GLY A 211 3.25 4.49 19.10
N GLY A 212 4.05 5.53 19.22
CA GLY A 212 4.08 6.42 18.06
C GLY A 212 4.54 5.62 16.82
N LEU A 213 4.48 6.20 15.62
CA LEU A 213 5.69 6.03 14.80
C LEU A 213 6.81 6.51 15.71
N ASP A 214 7.67 5.58 16.12
CA ASP A 214 8.86 5.91 16.85
C ASP A 214 9.57 6.94 15.98
N LYS A 215 9.72 8.19 16.46
CA LYS A 215 10.32 9.29 15.67
C LYS A 215 11.53 8.73 14.96
N ASP A 216 11.75 8.98 13.67
CA ASP A 216 12.83 8.36 12.87
C ASP A 216 14.19 8.22 13.59
N SER A 217 14.49 9.14 14.52
CA SER A 217 15.53 9.01 15.54
C SER A 217 15.65 7.65 16.26
N ALA A 218 14.55 6.96 16.53
CA ALA A 218 14.48 5.67 17.22
C ALA A 218 15.00 4.54 16.32
N LEU A 219 14.71 4.60 15.03
CA LEU A 219 15.36 3.74 14.04
C LEU A 219 16.86 4.05 13.98
N PHE A 220 17.25 5.32 13.94
CA PHE A 220 18.66 5.70 13.89
C PHE A 220 19.43 5.36 15.16
N LYS A 221 18.76 5.15 16.30
CA LYS A 221 19.39 4.63 17.54
C LYS A 221 19.90 3.20 17.39
N VAL A 222 19.34 2.41 16.46
CA VAL A 222 19.79 1.05 16.12
C VAL A 222 21.14 1.06 15.37
N LEU A 223 21.50 2.18 14.76
CA LEU A 223 22.82 2.35 14.13
C LEU A 223 23.90 2.49 15.21
N THR A 224 25.03 1.81 15.00
CA THR A 224 26.28 2.05 15.73
C THR A 224 26.73 3.50 15.55
N ALA A 225 27.64 3.98 16.40
CA ALA A 225 28.18 5.33 16.28
C ALA A 225 28.85 5.57 14.90
N ALA A 226 29.61 4.60 14.41
CA ALA A 226 30.28 4.68 13.11
C ALA A 226 29.31 4.72 11.92
N GLU A 227 28.22 3.95 11.97
CA GLU A 227 27.17 3.98 10.95
C GLU A 227 26.37 5.28 11.01
N ARG A 228 26.04 5.75 12.22
CA ARG A 228 25.28 7.00 12.41
C ARG A 228 26.03 8.22 11.88
N ALA A 229 27.35 8.23 11.99
CA ALA A 229 28.21 9.25 11.39
C ALA A 229 28.14 9.28 9.84
N ARG A 230 27.60 8.23 9.20
CA ARG A 230 27.46 8.09 7.74
C ARG A 230 26.02 8.26 7.27
N LEU A 231 25.09 8.68 8.14
CA LEU A 231 23.71 9.01 7.78
C LEU A 231 23.67 10.13 6.73
N PRO A 232 23.14 9.90 5.51
CA PRO A 232 22.95 10.98 4.56
C PRO A 232 21.89 11.97 5.06
N ALA A 233 21.95 13.22 4.59
CA ALA A 233 20.84 14.15 4.75
C ALA A 233 19.70 13.78 3.79
N ALA A 234 18.46 14.20 4.11
CA ALA A 234 17.31 13.92 3.24
C ALA A 234 17.49 14.53 1.83
N ARG A 235 18.11 15.71 1.73
CA ARG A 235 18.43 16.39 0.46
C ARG A 235 19.46 15.66 -0.41
N ASP A 236 20.22 14.73 0.17
CA ASP A 236 21.23 13.94 -0.55
C ASP A 236 20.60 12.72 -1.25
N LEU A 237 19.28 12.53 -1.10
CA LEU A 237 18.51 11.49 -1.74
C LEU A 237 17.83 12.04 -3.00
N HIS A 238 17.92 11.28 -4.10
CA HIS A 238 17.06 11.42 -5.26
C HIS A 238 16.01 10.32 -5.19
N VAL A 239 14.79 10.66 -4.84
CA VAL A 239 13.69 9.69 -4.73
C VAL A 239 12.97 9.58 -6.07
N GLY A 240 13.10 8.44 -6.72
CA GLY A 240 12.38 8.08 -7.93
C GLY A 240 11.24 7.10 -7.64
N VAL A 241 10.00 7.50 -7.88
CA VAL A 241 8.85 6.58 -7.82
C VAL A 241 8.61 6.03 -9.22
N VAL A 242 8.75 4.72 -9.39
CA VAL A 242 8.51 4.05 -10.67
C VAL A 242 7.09 3.51 -10.68
N SER A 243 6.28 4.02 -11.59
CA SER A 243 4.82 3.85 -11.53
C SER A 243 4.25 3.44 -12.89
N ALA A 244 3.24 2.56 -12.87
CA ALA A 244 2.65 1.99 -14.08
C ALA A 244 1.15 2.28 -14.18
N ARG A 245 0.77 3.35 -14.91
CA ARG A 245 -0.59 3.68 -15.38
C ARG A 245 -1.68 3.65 -14.31
N ARG A 246 -1.52 4.41 -13.22
CA ARG A 246 -2.46 4.39 -12.08
C ARG A 246 -3.21 5.69 -11.81
N ALA A 247 -2.77 6.82 -12.38
CA ALA A 247 -3.34 8.13 -12.11
C ALA A 247 -4.80 8.33 -12.58
N THR A 248 -5.33 7.47 -13.45
CA THR A 248 -6.72 7.57 -13.96
C THR A 248 -7.74 6.76 -13.17
N LYS A 249 -7.29 5.91 -12.23
CA LYS A 249 -8.17 5.09 -11.38
C LYS A 249 -8.11 5.59 -9.95
N LEU A 250 -9.26 5.73 -9.31
CA LEU A 250 -9.32 6.24 -7.92
C LEU A 250 -8.50 5.40 -6.93
N GLU A 251 -8.47 4.08 -7.10
CA GLU A 251 -7.60 3.24 -6.27
C GLU A 251 -6.12 3.59 -6.45
N GLY A 252 -5.68 3.75 -7.69
CA GLY A 252 -4.32 4.17 -8.02
C GLY A 252 -3.98 5.55 -7.48
N VAL A 253 -4.90 6.52 -7.58
CA VAL A 253 -4.75 7.86 -7.01
C VAL A 253 -4.55 7.82 -5.49
N ARG A 254 -5.26 6.93 -4.77
CA ARG A 254 -5.06 6.76 -3.32
C ARG A 254 -3.69 6.22 -2.97
N ASP A 255 -3.21 5.24 -3.74
CA ASP A 255 -1.89 4.65 -3.53
C ASP A 255 -0.79 5.69 -3.83
N ILE A 256 -0.92 6.41 -4.94
CA ILE A 256 -0.03 7.52 -5.33
C ILE A 256 0.11 8.54 -4.20
N PHE A 257 -1.00 9.05 -3.66
CA PHE A 257 -0.92 10.04 -2.57
C PHE A 257 -0.44 9.45 -1.25
N THR A 258 -0.64 8.16 -1.02
CA THR A 258 -0.08 7.49 0.16
C THR A 258 1.45 7.53 0.11
N VAL A 259 2.07 7.29 -1.04
CA VAL A 259 3.52 7.39 -1.21
C VAL A 259 3.99 8.86 -1.22
N GLU A 260 3.35 9.71 -2.02
CA GLU A 260 3.71 11.14 -2.15
C GLU A 260 3.73 11.86 -0.79
N MET A 261 2.68 11.69 0.02
CA MET A 261 2.56 12.39 1.29
C MET A 261 3.57 11.91 2.33
N GLN A 262 3.97 10.64 2.28
CA GLN A 262 4.99 10.10 3.19
C GLN A 262 6.37 10.73 2.95
N PHE A 263 6.74 11.00 1.69
CA PHE A 263 8.00 11.71 1.40
C PHE A 263 7.92 13.21 1.67
N ARG A 264 6.80 13.85 1.28
CA ARG A 264 6.64 15.30 1.48
C ARG A 264 6.65 15.72 2.93
N GLU A 265 6.13 14.88 3.83
CA GLU A 265 6.19 15.16 5.27
C GLU A 265 7.63 15.28 5.79
N ASP A 266 8.59 14.61 5.15
CA ASP A 266 10.01 14.70 5.48
C ASP A 266 10.77 15.74 4.65
N GLY A 267 10.05 16.59 3.91
CA GLY A 267 10.63 17.61 3.03
C GLY A 267 11.29 17.05 1.78
N VAL A 268 10.98 15.80 1.40
CA VAL A 268 11.48 15.18 0.16
C VAL A 268 10.38 15.19 -0.90
N ALA A 269 10.67 15.79 -2.05
CA ALA A 269 9.77 15.76 -3.20
C ALA A 269 10.21 14.64 -4.16
N PRO A 270 9.45 13.54 -4.29
CA PRO A 270 9.80 12.48 -5.21
C PRO A 270 9.59 12.90 -6.67
N VAL A 271 10.37 12.31 -7.57
CA VAL A 271 10.18 12.39 -9.02
C VAL A 271 9.49 11.11 -9.48
N TRP A 272 8.38 11.26 -10.21
CA TRP A 272 7.58 10.16 -10.71
C TRP A 272 8.02 9.79 -12.13
N TYR A 273 8.56 8.59 -12.30
CA TYR A 273 9.00 8.04 -13.57
C TYR A 273 7.88 7.19 -14.17
N VAL A 274 7.28 7.70 -15.24
CA VAL A 274 6.09 7.11 -15.88
C VAL A 274 6.28 6.93 -17.39
N ASP A 275 5.43 6.13 -18.01
CA ASP A 275 5.39 6.07 -19.47
C ASP A 275 4.82 7.36 -20.08
N GLN A 276 5.12 7.59 -21.36
CA GLN A 276 4.75 8.81 -22.08
C GLN A 276 3.24 9.09 -22.04
N ASP A 277 2.41 8.04 -22.17
CA ASP A 277 0.95 8.16 -22.21
C ASP A 277 0.38 8.60 -20.85
N SER A 278 1.10 8.35 -19.76
CA SER A 278 0.67 8.65 -18.39
C SER A 278 1.13 10.01 -17.88
N LEU A 279 2.04 10.70 -18.59
CA LEU A 279 2.72 11.89 -18.07
C LEU A 279 1.74 12.98 -17.64
N ASP A 280 0.76 13.28 -18.47
CA ASP A 280 -0.18 14.37 -18.23
C ASP A 280 -1.15 14.07 -17.08
N ASP A 281 -1.55 12.81 -16.92
CA ASP A 281 -2.40 12.39 -15.80
C ASP A 281 -1.70 12.60 -14.45
N TYR A 282 -0.40 12.28 -14.36
CA TYR A 282 0.37 12.48 -13.12
C TYR A 282 0.63 13.97 -12.86
N LYS A 283 0.90 14.76 -13.90
CA LYS A 283 1.01 16.23 -13.79
C LYS A 283 -0.31 16.86 -13.34
N ALA A 284 -1.46 16.37 -13.83
CA ALA A 284 -2.78 16.85 -13.42
C ALA A 284 -3.07 16.59 -11.93
N LEU A 285 -2.42 15.60 -11.30
CA LEU A 285 -2.46 15.37 -9.85
C LEU A 285 -1.59 16.34 -9.03
N GLY A 286 -0.73 17.13 -9.71
CA GLY A 286 0.23 18.05 -9.10
C GLY A 286 1.56 17.40 -8.73
N LEU A 287 1.93 16.31 -9.40
CA LEU A 287 3.16 15.55 -9.15
C LEU A 287 4.30 16.00 -10.07
N THR A 288 5.53 15.94 -9.57
CA THR A 288 6.74 16.11 -10.40
C THR A 288 6.97 14.83 -11.21
N ALA A 289 6.43 14.77 -12.42
CA ALA A 289 6.50 13.59 -13.28
C ALA A 289 7.36 13.81 -14.53
N VAL A 290 8.10 12.77 -14.92
CA VAL A 290 8.96 12.72 -16.12
C VAL A 290 8.75 11.42 -16.89
N VAL A 291 9.07 11.44 -18.18
CA VAL A 291 9.00 10.26 -19.04
C VAL A 291 10.19 9.35 -18.73
N GLY A 292 9.92 8.18 -18.16
CA GLY A 292 10.89 7.12 -17.90
C GLY A 292 10.84 5.98 -18.89
N GLY A 293 9.73 5.80 -19.60
CA GLY A 293 9.52 4.64 -20.47
C GLY A 293 8.87 3.48 -19.71
N LYS A 294 9.20 2.24 -20.09
CA LYS A 294 8.75 1.02 -19.41
C LYS A 294 9.54 0.77 -18.12
N LEU A 295 9.24 -0.31 -17.40
CA LEU A 295 9.80 -0.61 -16.07
C LEU A 295 11.33 -0.43 -15.98
N THR A 296 12.11 -1.16 -16.78
CA THR A 296 13.59 -1.09 -16.73
C THR A 296 14.14 0.25 -17.20
N GLU A 297 13.55 0.82 -18.26
CA GLU A 297 13.91 2.15 -18.77
C GLU A 297 13.69 3.24 -17.70
N ALA A 298 12.55 3.20 -17.01
CA ALA A 298 12.18 4.13 -15.96
C ALA A 298 13.11 4.01 -14.75
N ARG A 299 13.46 2.76 -14.36
CA ARG A 299 14.45 2.51 -13.31
C ARG A 299 15.83 3.03 -13.68
N ASN A 300 16.28 2.80 -14.91
CA ASN A 300 17.58 3.29 -15.39
C ASN A 300 17.61 4.81 -15.45
N LYS A 301 16.53 5.44 -15.93
CA LYS A 301 16.43 6.90 -15.93
C LYS A 301 16.53 7.47 -14.52
N ALA A 302 15.88 6.85 -13.53
CA ALA A 302 15.99 7.26 -12.13
C ALA A 302 17.42 7.12 -11.58
N LEU A 303 18.16 6.06 -11.96
CA LEU A 303 19.58 5.90 -11.60
C LEU A 303 20.44 7.00 -12.23
N HIS A 304 20.24 7.27 -13.53
CA HIS A 304 21.01 8.26 -14.27
C HIS A 304 20.77 9.68 -13.75
N ASP A 305 19.50 10.06 -13.50
CA ASP A 305 19.16 11.36 -12.94
C ASP A 305 19.77 11.53 -11.54
N ALA A 306 19.77 10.50 -10.70
CA ALA A 306 20.40 10.53 -9.37
C ALA A 306 21.94 10.68 -9.46
N ARG A 307 22.58 9.88 -10.33
CA ARG A 307 24.03 9.93 -10.59
C ARG A 307 24.46 11.30 -11.09
N SER A 308 23.71 11.88 -12.03
CA SER A 308 23.98 13.22 -12.57
C SER A 308 23.94 14.33 -11.51
N GLN A 309 23.17 14.12 -10.43
CA GLN A 309 23.07 15.02 -9.29
C GLN A 309 24.05 14.68 -8.15
N GLY A 310 24.83 13.61 -8.26
CA GLY A 310 25.68 13.10 -7.18
C GLY A 310 24.90 12.64 -5.94
N LYS A 311 23.63 12.22 -6.11
CA LYS A 311 22.73 11.83 -5.03
C LYS A 311 22.53 10.33 -4.96
N VAL A 312 22.23 9.81 -3.77
CA VAL A 312 21.80 8.42 -3.62
C VAL A 312 20.47 8.24 -4.34
N CYS A 313 20.40 7.28 -5.26
CA CYS A 313 19.14 6.92 -5.90
C CYS A 313 18.30 6.08 -4.94
N VAL A 314 17.11 6.53 -4.60
CA VAL A 314 16.12 5.75 -3.84
C VAL A 314 14.97 5.45 -4.78
N GLN A 315 14.73 4.18 -5.09
CA GLN A 315 13.62 3.80 -5.95
C GLN A 315 12.52 3.12 -5.16
N VAL A 316 11.27 3.44 -5.53
CA VAL A 316 10.09 3.09 -4.75
C VAL A 316 8.93 2.71 -5.69
N SER A 317 8.20 1.66 -5.33
CA SER A 317 6.91 1.32 -5.96
C SER A 317 5.79 2.25 -5.48
N ASP A 318 4.82 2.52 -6.35
CA ASP A 318 3.72 3.46 -6.13
C ASP A 318 2.58 2.96 -5.21
N ASP A 319 2.67 1.71 -4.70
CA ASP A 319 1.64 1.03 -3.90
C ASP A 319 2.09 0.55 -2.53
N ILE A 320 3.18 1.13 -2.03
CA ILE A 320 3.65 0.87 -0.68
C ILE A 320 2.86 1.73 0.29
N SER A 321 2.23 1.08 1.26
CA SER A 321 1.42 1.74 2.30
C SER A 321 2.14 1.94 3.62
N ALA A 322 3.23 1.20 3.88
CA ALA A 322 4.04 1.34 5.09
C ALA A 322 5.40 0.66 4.98
N TRP A 323 6.38 1.21 5.69
CA TRP A 323 7.67 0.59 5.99
C TRP A 323 7.70 0.21 7.48
N GLU A 324 7.94 -1.07 7.75
CA GLU A 324 7.97 -1.61 9.10
C GLU A 324 9.34 -2.21 9.40
N TYR A 325 9.99 -1.75 10.46
CA TYR A 325 11.21 -2.34 11.02
C TYR A 325 10.91 -3.02 12.35
N ARG A 326 11.55 -4.16 12.61
CA ARG A 326 11.45 -4.86 13.91
C ARG A 326 12.79 -4.94 14.59
N ASP A 327 12.86 -4.29 15.75
CA ASP A 327 14.05 -4.20 16.58
C ASP A 327 13.94 -5.15 17.78
N GLY A 328 14.81 -6.15 17.85
CA GLY A 328 14.79 -7.14 18.92
C GLY A 328 15.85 -8.22 18.73
N PRO A 329 16.14 -8.98 19.80
CA PRO A 329 17.13 -10.06 19.76
C PRO A 329 16.70 -11.17 18.80
N ASN A 330 17.66 -11.97 18.37
CA ASN A 330 17.41 -13.20 17.63
C ASN A 330 16.71 -14.23 18.52
N ALA A 331 16.00 -15.16 17.90
CA ALA A 331 15.54 -16.36 18.57
C ALA A 331 16.76 -17.19 19.03
N THR A 332 16.68 -17.76 20.22
CA THR A 332 17.73 -18.65 20.76
C THR A 332 17.74 -20.01 20.06
N GLU A 333 16.60 -20.42 19.50
CA GLU A 333 16.40 -21.66 18.78
C GLU A 333 16.01 -21.37 17.32
N ARG A 334 16.40 -22.26 16.39
CA ARG A 334 16.06 -22.11 14.95
C ARG A 334 14.67 -22.65 14.59
N THR A 335 13.80 -22.90 15.55
CA THR A 335 12.41 -23.35 15.31
C THR A 335 11.52 -22.19 14.83
N ASP A 336 10.52 -22.47 13.99
CA ASP A 336 9.56 -21.45 13.52
C ASP A 336 8.80 -20.80 14.69
N ASP A 337 8.51 -21.54 15.76
CA ASP A 337 7.86 -21.02 16.97
C ASP A 337 8.75 -20.03 17.74
N ALA A 338 10.02 -20.34 17.95
CA ALA A 338 10.96 -19.43 18.60
C ALA A 338 11.18 -18.15 17.78
N LYS A 339 11.33 -18.29 16.45
CA LYS A 339 11.42 -17.18 15.49
C LYS A 339 10.17 -16.29 15.55
N ASN A 340 8.97 -16.88 15.58
CA ASN A 340 7.71 -16.15 15.73
C ASN A 340 7.58 -15.45 17.09
N ALA A 341 7.99 -16.11 18.18
CA ALA A 341 7.99 -15.52 19.52
C ALA A 341 8.91 -14.29 19.59
N ALA A 342 10.15 -14.41 19.09
CA ALA A 342 11.09 -13.29 19.03
C ALA A 342 10.57 -12.13 18.18
N HIS A 343 10.00 -12.42 17.01
CA HIS A 343 9.35 -11.44 16.15
C HIS A 343 8.20 -10.69 16.84
N ASN A 344 7.38 -11.40 17.63
CA ASN A 344 6.25 -10.81 18.35
C ASN A 344 6.70 -9.98 19.56
N ALA A 345 7.79 -10.37 20.21
CA ALA A 345 8.41 -9.63 21.30
C ALA A 345 9.20 -8.40 20.83
N ALA A 346 9.67 -8.40 19.57
CA ALA A 346 10.43 -7.30 18.99
C ALA A 346 9.63 -5.99 18.98
N ARG A 347 10.33 -4.89 19.24
CA ARG A 347 9.78 -3.55 19.11
C ARG A 347 9.48 -3.27 17.64
N ARG A 348 8.22 -2.98 17.35
CA ARG A 348 7.72 -2.67 16.01
C ARG A 348 7.80 -1.18 15.74
N LEU A 349 8.59 -0.79 14.75
CA LEU A 349 8.74 0.58 14.27
C LEU A 349 8.04 0.69 12.92
N ILE A 350 6.99 1.51 12.83
CA ILE A 350 6.59 2.04 11.52
C ILE A 350 7.48 3.26 11.29
N VAL A 351 8.09 3.37 10.11
CA VAL A 351 9.09 4.40 9.81
C VAL A 351 8.74 5.09 8.49
N THR A 352 9.23 6.32 8.31
CA THR A 352 9.10 7.00 7.03
C THR A 352 9.98 6.33 5.97
N PRO A 353 9.60 6.41 4.68
CA PRO A 353 10.45 5.88 3.62
C PRO A 353 11.78 6.62 3.52
N THR A 354 11.82 7.92 3.85
CA THR A 354 13.05 8.70 3.94
C THR A 354 13.98 8.15 5.02
N ALA A 355 13.47 7.88 6.22
CA ALA A 355 14.29 7.29 7.29
C ALA A 355 14.76 5.88 6.96
N ALA A 356 13.89 5.05 6.36
CA ALA A 356 14.25 3.73 5.87
C ALA A 356 15.44 3.80 4.89
N ALA A 357 15.38 4.68 3.89
CA ALA A 357 16.46 4.87 2.92
C ALA A 357 17.76 5.32 3.59
N ARG A 358 17.69 6.35 4.44
CA ARG A 358 18.87 6.88 5.17
C ARG A 358 19.51 5.82 6.07
N PHE A 359 18.69 5.03 6.75
CA PHE A 359 19.14 3.93 7.61
C PHE A 359 19.88 2.86 6.81
N ILE A 360 19.33 2.42 5.68
CA ILE A 360 19.96 1.42 4.80
C ILE A 360 21.28 1.95 4.24
N VAL A 361 21.31 3.20 3.75
CA VAL A 361 22.52 3.82 3.22
C VAL A 361 23.60 3.95 4.30
N ALA A 362 23.25 4.34 5.52
CA ALA A 362 24.19 4.39 6.63
C ALA A 362 24.79 3.01 6.95
N LYS A 363 23.98 1.94 6.88
CA LYS A 363 24.48 0.55 7.00
C LYS A 363 25.42 0.17 5.87
N MET A 364 25.07 0.48 4.61
CA MET A 364 25.93 0.23 3.44
C MET A 364 27.28 0.92 3.58
N ARG A 365 27.26 2.23 3.85
CA ARG A 365 28.46 3.04 4.05
C ARG A 365 29.24 2.58 5.28
N GLY A 366 28.54 2.11 6.31
CA GLY A 366 29.04 1.54 7.57
C GLY A 366 29.82 0.23 7.43
N ALA A 367 29.50 -0.57 6.40
CA ALA A 367 29.99 -1.93 6.26
C ALA A 367 31.51 -2.04 6.11
N LYS A 368 32.06 -3.13 6.65
CA LYS A 368 33.43 -3.58 6.36
C LYS A 368 33.54 -4.04 4.91
N ALA A 369 34.73 -3.90 4.32
CA ALA A 369 35.02 -4.26 2.93
C ALA A 369 34.54 -5.70 2.58
N PRO A 370 34.04 -5.93 1.36
CA PRO A 370 33.73 -4.94 0.32
C PRO A 370 32.65 -3.93 0.78
N ARG A 371 32.50 -2.74 0.21
CA ARG A 371 31.42 -1.82 0.62
C ARG A 371 30.23 -1.96 -0.34
N PRO A 372 29.04 -2.35 0.12
CA PRO A 372 27.87 -2.49 -0.74
C PRO A 372 27.51 -1.19 -1.43
N LYS A 373 27.09 -1.28 -2.70
CA LYS A 373 26.58 -0.15 -3.50
C LYS A 373 25.08 -0.20 -3.74
N LEU A 374 24.45 -1.33 -3.41
CA LEU A 374 23.01 -1.55 -3.39
C LEU A 374 22.58 -1.97 -1.99
N GLY A 375 21.49 -1.38 -1.52
CA GLY A 375 20.79 -1.87 -0.34
C GLY A 375 19.28 -1.83 -0.51
N GLY A 376 18.58 -2.62 0.31
CA GLY A 376 17.12 -2.67 0.27
C GLY A 376 16.56 -3.48 1.43
N VAL A 377 15.32 -3.94 1.26
CA VAL A 377 14.51 -4.52 2.33
C VAL A 377 14.19 -5.99 2.09
N TYR A 378 13.58 -6.63 3.09
CA TYR A 378 13.16 -8.01 3.00
C TYR A 378 11.99 -8.18 2.03
N MET A 379 12.02 -9.25 1.24
CA MET A 379 11.10 -9.44 0.10
C MET A 379 9.72 -10.00 0.46
N LEU A 380 9.50 -10.36 1.73
CA LEU A 380 8.23 -10.94 2.19
C LEU A 380 7.52 -10.00 3.16
N GLY A 381 6.20 -10.12 3.25
CA GLY A 381 5.36 -9.31 4.15
C GLY A 381 5.50 -9.67 5.65
N SER A 382 6.33 -10.65 5.99
CA SER A 382 6.70 -10.98 7.38
C SER A 382 8.18 -11.33 7.42
N CYS A 383 8.91 -10.77 8.38
CA CYS A 383 10.31 -11.08 8.62
C CYS A 383 10.52 -12.05 9.78
N SER A 384 9.49 -12.75 10.28
CA SER A 384 9.63 -13.60 11.47
C SER A 384 10.75 -14.63 11.34
N ARG A 385 10.87 -15.30 10.18
CA ARG A 385 11.96 -16.27 9.94
C ARG A 385 13.36 -15.68 10.02
N THR A 386 13.50 -14.39 9.75
CA THR A 386 14.79 -13.69 9.84
C THR A 386 15.26 -13.48 11.28
N PHE A 387 14.40 -13.76 12.28
CA PHE A 387 14.80 -13.78 13.68
C PHE A 387 15.71 -14.96 14.03
N GLY A 388 15.88 -15.95 13.15
CA GLY A 388 16.87 -17.01 13.31
C GLY A 388 18.29 -16.63 12.89
N GLY A 389 18.50 -15.44 12.33
CA GLY A 389 19.80 -14.99 11.82
C GLY A 389 20.00 -13.49 11.91
N GLU A 390 21.01 -12.99 11.20
CA GLU A 390 21.41 -11.59 11.25
C GLU A 390 20.35 -10.63 10.68
N ALA A 391 20.27 -9.44 11.27
CA ALA A 391 19.35 -8.39 10.81
C ALA A 391 19.71 -7.85 9.42
N PHE A 392 20.95 -8.07 8.98
CA PHE A 392 21.47 -7.65 7.69
C PHE A 392 22.21 -8.78 7.01
N SER A 393 22.04 -8.91 5.69
CA SER A 393 22.74 -9.91 4.89
C SER A 393 23.29 -9.32 3.61
N ARG A 394 24.32 -9.99 3.04
CA ARG A 394 25.24 -9.35 2.09
C ARG A 394 25.22 -9.91 0.68
N LEU A 395 24.62 -11.07 0.48
CA LEU A 395 24.62 -11.79 -0.79
C LEU A 395 23.21 -12.24 -1.21
N ASN A 396 22.19 -11.67 -0.57
CA ASN A 396 20.79 -12.05 -0.83
C ASN A 396 20.11 -11.06 -1.77
N PHE A 397 19.04 -11.55 -2.39
CA PHE A 397 18.16 -10.82 -3.30
C PHE A 397 17.61 -9.52 -2.68
N ILE A 398 17.75 -8.41 -3.41
CA ILE A 398 17.12 -7.12 -3.09
C ILE A 398 15.88 -6.93 -3.97
N LEU A 399 14.72 -6.79 -3.34
CA LEU A 399 13.45 -6.60 -4.03
C LEU A 399 13.36 -5.21 -4.69
N GLY A 400 12.86 -5.16 -5.92
CA GLY A 400 12.73 -3.93 -6.71
C GLY A 400 11.68 -2.91 -6.23
N ASP A 401 10.93 -3.20 -5.16
CA ASP A 401 9.88 -2.31 -4.62
C ASP A 401 10.44 -1.15 -3.78
N PHE A 402 11.56 -1.37 -3.08
CA PHE A 402 12.24 -0.32 -2.32
C PHE A 402 13.72 -0.62 -2.15
N PHE A 403 14.58 0.18 -2.79
CA PHE A 403 16.03 0.02 -2.71
C PHE A 403 16.76 1.35 -2.83
N CYS A 404 18.03 1.35 -2.42
CA CYS A 404 18.95 2.49 -2.42
C CYS A 404 20.21 2.11 -3.19
N VAL A 405 20.71 3.03 -4.04
CA VAL A 405 21.93 2.85 -4.82
C VAL A 405 22.84 4.07 -4.63
N GLU A 406 24.11 3.84 -4.31
CA GLU A 406 25.10 4.92 -4.21
C GLU A 406 25.33 5.59 -5.58
N PRO A 407 25.59 6.92 -5.62
CA PRO A 407 25.73 7.65 -6.88
C PRO A 407 26.91 7.18 -7.73
N ASP A 408 27.97 6.67 -7.11
CA ASP A 408 29.15 6.15 -7.82
C ASP A 408 28.98 4.69 -8.28
N ALA A 409 27.80 4.11 -8.12
CA ALA A 409 27.48 2.81 -8.68
C ALA A 409 27.21 2.92 -10.18
N ASP A 410 27.89 2.09 -10.95
CA ASP A 410 27.89 2.01 -12.40
C ASP A 410 27.33 0.64 -12.82
N VAL A 411 26.05 0.43 -12.51
CA VAL A 411 25.27 -0.73 -12.90
C VAL A 411 23.89 -0.22 -13.25
N ASP A 412 23.37 -0.69 -14.38
CA ASP A 412 22.04 -0.38 -14.86
C ASP A 412 21.22 -1.69 -14.94
N PHE A 413 19.90 -1.58 -14.94
CA PHE A 413 19.01 -2.70 -15.24
C PHE A 413 19.15 -3.11 -16.70
N ASP A 414 19.19 -4.42 -16.96
CA ASP A 414 19.20 -4.94 -18.33
C ASP A 414 17.85 -4.70 -19.03
N PRO A 415 17.80 -3.95 -20.15
CA PRO A 415 16.57 -3.72 -20.88
C PRO A 415 15.95 -4.99 -21.49
N ALA A 416 16.69 -6.10 -21.62
CA ALA A 416 16.15 -7.38 -22.08
C ALA A 416 15.26 -8.08 -21.03
N MET A 417 15.41 -7.69 -19.76
CA MET A 417 14.64 -8.20 -18.62
C MET A 417 13.29 -7.48 -18.52
N LYS A 418 12.19 -8.22 -18.69
CA LYS A 418 10.83 -7.68 -18.53
C LYS A 418 10.20 -8.03 -17.19
N LEU A 419 10.75 -9.05 -16.53
CA LEU A 419 10.38 -9.60 -15.24
C LEU A 419 11.66 -10.06 -14.55
N LYS A 420 11.69 -10.08 -13.21
CA LYS A 420 12.87 -10.50 -12.42
C LYS A 420 14.12 -9.65 -12.69
N GLU A 421 13.92 -8.43 -13.17
CA GLU A 421 14.98 -7.45 -13.43
C GLU A 421 15.74 -7.06 -12.15
N ASP A 422 15.09 -7.17 -10.99
CA ASP A 422 15.68 -6.97 -9.67
C ASP A 422 16.64 -8.09 -9.25
N TYR A 423 16.41 -9.33 -9.69
CA TYR A 423 17.37 -10.42 -9.51
C TYR A 423 18.64 -10.18 -10.30
N ASP A 424 18.53 -9.82 -11.58
CA ASP A 424 19.67 -9.50 -12.45
C ASP A 424 20.45 -8.30 -11.91
N PHE A 425 19.75 -7.25 -11.47
CA PHE A 425 20.35 -6.06 -10.88
C PHE A 425 21.08 -6.36 -9.57
N THR A 426 20.49 -7.20 -8.71
CA THR A 426 21.16 -7.68 -7.49
C THR A 426 22.44 -8.43 -7.83
N CYS A 427 22.38 -9.39 -8.76
CA CYS A 427 23.53 -10.19 -9.19
C CYS A 427 24.64 -9.33 -9.78
N SER A 428 24.28 -8.35 -10.62
CA SER A 428 25.21 -7.39 -11.21
C SER A 428 25.97 -6.60 -10.15
N HIS A 429 25.28 -6.18 -9.09
CA HIS A 429 25.91 -5.49 -7.96
C HIS A 429 26.79 -6.40 -7.11
N ILE A 430 26.38 -7.65 -6.83
CA ILE A 430 27.24 -8.60 -6.12
C ILE A 430 28.49 -8.92 -6.95
N SER A 431 28.33 -9.13 -8.26
CA SER A 431 29.44 -9.42 -9.17
C SER A 431 30.44 -8.26 -9.23
N LYS A 432 29.97 -7.02 -9.43
CA LYS A 432 30.85 -5.84 -9.60
C LYS A 432 31.44 -5.32 -8.29
N TYR A 433 30.67 -5.35 -7.20
CA TYR A 433 31.05 -4.72 -5.92
C TYR A 433 31.27 -5.72 -4.77
N GLY A 434 31.16 -7.02 -5.04
CA GLY A 434 31.37 -8.10 -4.08
C GLY A 434 30.27 -8.28 -3.03
N SER A 435 29.30 -7.36 -2.92
CA SER A 435 28.19 -7.48 -1.95
C SER A 435 27.06 -6.47 -2.18
N VAL A 436 25.92 -6.78 -1.59
CA VAL A 436 24.76 -5.90 -1.39
C VAL A 436 24.45 -5.77 0.12
N MET A 437 23.41 -5.02 0.50
CA MET A 437 22.98 -4.86 1.89
C MET A 437 21.45 -5.02 2.00
N ARG A 438 20.99 -6.22 2.37
CA ARG A 438 19.56 -6.44 2.64
C ARG A 438 19.26 -6.24 4.11
N CYS A 439 18.29 -5.38 4.44
CA CYS A 439 17.74 -5.27 5.78
C CYS A 439 16.66 -6.33 5.99
N ASN A 440 17.01 -7.45 6.62
CA ASN A 440 16.12 -8.59 6.83
C ASN A 440 14.97 -8.27 7.80
N ARG A 441 15.16 -7.29 8.69
CA ARG A 441 14.17 -6.87 9.70
C ARG A 441 13.26 -5.75 9.22
N MET A 442 13.40 -5.30 7.98
CA MET A 442 12.53 -4.30 7.38
C MET A 442 11.63 -4.93 6.32
N THR A 443 10.32 -4.74 6.44
CA THR A 443 9.31 -5.25 5.53
C THR A 443 8.44 -4.13 4.97
N LEU A 444 7.87 -4.34 3.79
CA LEU A 444 6.93 -3.43 3.15
C LEU A 444 5.51 -3.97 3.27
N ASN A 445 4.55 -3.08 3.47
CA ASN A 445 3.14 -3.39 3.22
C ASN A 445 2.75 -2.90 1.82
N VAL A 446 2.78 -3.82 0.86
CA VAL A 446 2.64 -3.54 -0.57
C VAL A 446 1.54 -4.41 -1.19
N LYS A 447 0.80 -3.86 -2.15
CA LYS A 447 -0.26 -4.58 -2.89
C LYS A 447 0.25 -5.38 -4.10
N HIS A 448 1.50 -5.19 -4.48
CA HIS A 448 2.30 -5.75 -5.61
C HIS A 448 1.74 -6.96 -6.39
N TYR A 449 1.19 -7.99 -5.73
CA TYR A 449 0.68 -9.20 -6.40
C TYR A 449 -0.71 -9.07 -7.01
N SER A 450 -1.56 -8.14 -6.54
CA SER A 450 -2.95 -8.02 -7.00
C SER A 450 -3.22 -6.82 -7.90
N ASN A 451 -2.22 -5.96 -8.11
CA ASN A 451 -2.42 -4.70 -8.81
C ASN A 451 -2.38 -4.87 -10.33
N GLY A 452 -3.34 -4.27 -11.02
CA GLY A 452 -3.35 -4.23 -12.48
C GLY A 452 -2.32 -3.23 -13.01
N GLY A 453 -1.40 -3.68 -13.87
CA GLY A 453 -0.34 -2.86 -14.48
C GLY A 453 1.06 -3.45 -14.30
N GLY A 454 2.09 -2.79 -14.84
CA GLY A 454 3.51 -3.09 -14.58
C GLY A 454 3.92 -4.54 -14.86
N ALA A 455 4.65 -5.16 -13.91
CA ALA A 455 5.08 -6.55 -14.01
C ALA A 455 3.89 -7.53 -14.15
N VAL A 456 2.74 -7.22 -13.53
CA VAL A 456 1.55 -8.08 -13.61
C VAL A 456 1.00 -8.12 -15.04
N THR A 457 1.07 -7.03 -15.81
CA THR A 457 0.64 -7.04 -17.23
C THR A 457 1.58 -7.81 -18.15
N ASN A 458 2.84 -8.00 -17.75
CA ASN A 458 3.81 -8.80 -18.52
C ASN A 458 3.70 -10.31 -18.22
N ARG A 459 3.03 -10.70 -17.12
CA ARG A 459 2.82 -12.11 -16.79
C ARG A 459 1.75 -12.70 -17.69
N ASP A 460 2.15 -13.64 -18.53
CA ASP A 460 1.21 -14.46 -19.28
C ASP A 460 0.65 -15.57 -18.36
N GLN A 461 -0.61 -15.95 -18.57
CA GLN A 461 -1.24 -17.03 -17.77
C GLN A 461 -0.48 -18.36 -17.87
N LYS A 462 0.29 -18.56 -18.94
CA LYS A 462 1.10 -19.77 -19.17
C LYS A 462 2.52 -19.68 -18.61
N GLY A 463 2.94 -18.53 -18.07
CA GLY A 463 4.26 -18.28 -17.48
C GLY A 463 5.43 -18.38 -18.46
N ALA A 464 5.21 -18.23 -19.76
CA ALA A 464 6.27 -18.23 -20.77
C ALA A 464 7.21 -17.04 -20.61
N GLU A 465 6.71 -15.84 -20.28
CA GLU A 465 7.60 -14.69 -20.06
C GLU A 465 8.41 -14.86 -18.77
N GLU A 466 7.82 -15.40 -17.70
CA GLU A 466 8.57 -15.74 -16.48
C GLU A 466 9.69 -16.74 -16.76
N ARG A 467 9.42 -17.82 -17.51
CA ARG A 467 10.45 -18.80 -17.91
C ARG A 467 11.54 -18.18 -18.77
N ARG A 468 11.18 -17.35 -19.76
CA ARG A 468 12.15 -16.62 -20.59
C ARG A 468 13.11 -15.80 -19.74
N ASN A 469 12.61 -15.05 -18.75
CA ASN A 469 13.47 -14.23 -17.89
C ASN A 469 14.31 -15.11 -16.94
N ILE A 470 13.81 -16.26 -16.49
CA ILE A 470 14.61 -17.26 -15.75
C ILE A 470 15.75 -17.82 -16.62
N ASP A 471 15.50 -18.10 -17.89
CA ASP A 471 16.53 -18.60 -18.81
C ASP A 471 17.63 -17.55 -19.03
N ILE A 472 17.26 -16.27 -19.17
CA ILE A 472 18.22 -15.16 -19.22
C ILE A 472 19.06 -15.10 -17.94
N LEU A 473 18.42 -15.20 -16.77
CA LEU A 473 19.11 -15.21 -15.47
C LEU A 473 20.10 -16.37 -15.35
N ASN A 474 19.70 -17.58 -15.75
CA ASN A 474 20.57 -18.76 -15.69
C ASN A 474 21.73 -18.68 -16.70
N ALA A 475 21.52 -18.08 -17.87
CA ALA A 475 22.57 -17.87 -18.86
C ALA A 475 23.59 -16.84 -18.38
N LYS A 476 23.13 -15.74 -17.76
CA LYS A 476 24.00 -14.68 -17.23
C LYS A 476 24.73 -15.08 -15.94
N TRP A 477 24.04 -15.77 -15.04
CA TRP A 477 24.52 -16.08 -13.69
C TRP A 477 24.43 -17.59 -13.42
N PRO A 478 25.22 -18.41 -14.14
CA PRO A 478 25.13 -19.86 -14.06
C PRO A 478 25.34 -20.36 -12.62
N GLY A 479 24.41 -21.19 -12.14
CA GLY A 479 24.46 -21.80 -10.81
C GLY A 479 24.06 -20.90 -9.63
N CYS A 480 23.66 -19.65 -9.89
CA CYS A 480 23.21 -18.71 -8.85
C CYS A 480 21.72 -18.84 -8.51
N PHE A 481 20.94 -19.56 -9.32
CA PHE A 481 19.50 -19.71 -9.13
C PHE A 481 19.08 -21.17 -8.97
N ARG A 482 18.14 -21.41 -8.06
CA ARG A 482 17.42 -22.68 -7.95
C ARG A 482 15.92 -22.45 -8.14
N PRO A 483 15.16 -23.42 -8.71
CA PRO A 483 13.71 -23.34 -8.74
C PRO A 483 13.11 -23.24 -7.33
N ASN A 484 12.05 -22.45 -7.18
CA ASN A 484 11.27 -22.44 -5.94
C ASN A 484 10.29 -23.62 -5.93
N HIS A 485 10.49 -24.57 -5.02
CA HIS A 485 9.66 -25.79 -4.91
C HIS A 485 8.21 -25.49 -4.48
N LYS A 486 7.97 -24.41 -3.73
CA LYS A 486 6.63 -24.00 -3.26
C LYS A 486 5.89 -23.14 -4.28
N ARG A 487 6.58 -22.50 -5.22
CA ARG A 487 6.00 -21.50 -6.13
C ARG A 487 6.50 -21.67 -7.57
N LYS A 488 5.57 -22.05 -8.44
CA LYS A 488 5.85 -22.27 -9.87
C LYS A 488 6.31 -20.97 -10.55
N ASN A 489 7.32 -21.08 -11.42
CA ASN A 489 7.95 -19.96 -12.14
C ASN A 489 8.61 -18.89 -11.22
N GLU A 490 8.92 -19.25 -9.97
CA GLU A 490 9.78 -18.45 -9.10
C GLU A 490 11.14 -19.14 -8.94
N VAL A 491 12.15 -18.34 -8.66
CA VAL A 491 13.53 -18.79 -8.40
C VAL A 491 13.99 -18.24 -7.07
N ILE A 492 14.94 -18.92 -6.46
CA ILE A 492 15.63 -18.49 -5.24
C ILE A 492 17.08 -18.21 -5.63
N LEU A 493 17.53 -16.99 -5.34
CA LEU A 493 18.92 -16.59 -5.51
C LEU A 493 19.77 -17.21 -4.40
N LYS A 494 20.78 -17.99 -4.79
CA LYS A 494 21.84 -18.52 -3.92
C LYS A 494 23.18 -18.15 -4.56
N TRP A 495 23.73 -17.01 -4.15
CA TRP A 495 25.02 -16.55 -4.68
C TRP A 495 26.14 -17.47 -4.19
N ARG A 496 26.86 -18.11 -5.12
CA ARG A 496 28.00 -18.95 -4.78
C ARG A 496 29.25 -18.08 -4.67
N THR A 497 29.86 -18.06 -3.49
CA THR A 497 31.21 -17.51 -3.35
C THR A 497 32.22 -18.51 -3.95
N ALA A 498 33.30 -18.03 -4.56
CA ALA A 498 34.36 -18.87 -5.10
C ALA A 498 35.00 -19.79 -4.03
N THR A 499 34.81 -19.45 -2.75
CA THR A 499 35.29 -20.21 -1.59
C THR A 499 34.39 -21.38 -1.19
N GLY A 500 33.29 -21.64 -1.88
CA GLY A 500 32.40 -22.77 -1.57
C GLY A 500 31.74 -22.70 -0.17
N HIS A 501 31.80 -21.54 0.48
CA HIS A 501 31.14 -21.32 1.75
C HIS A 501 29.68 -21.01 1.43
N ASP A 502 28.85 -22.04 1.54
CA ASP A 502 27.40 -21.89 1.54
C ASP A 502 27.02 -21.09 2.79
N ASP A 503 26.50 -19.87 2.62
CA ASP A 503 25.80 -19.16 3.68
C ASP A 503 24.64 -20.07 4.14
N ALA A 504 24.85 -20.78 5.25
CA ALA A 504 24.05 -21.92 5.70
C ALA A 504 22.64 -21.55 6.22
N ASP A 505 22.17 -20.32 5.97
CA ASP A 505 20.95 -19.81 6.57
C ASP A 505 19.66 -20.09 5.79
N ASP A 506 19.75 -20.65 4.58
CA ASP A 506 18.58 -21.00 3.75
C ASP A 506 18.29 -22.53 3.69
N ALA A 507 18.91 -23.33 4.56
CA ALA A 507 18.75 -24.80 4.58
C ALA A 507 17.40 -25.28 5.19
N ASP A 508 16.63 -24.41 5.84
CA ASP A 508 15.42 -24.78 6.61
C ASP A 508 14.17 -25.12 5.76
N ASP A 509 14.30 -25.33 4.44
CA ASP A 509 13.16 -25.63 3.55
C ASP A 509 13.09 -27.10 3.10
N ALA A 510 13.97 -27.98 3.61
CA ALA A 510 14.09 -29.36 3.13
C ALA A 510 13.27 -30.43 3.90
N ASP A 511 12.71 -30.12 5.09
CA ASP A 511 12.23 -31.19 6.00
C ASP A 511 10.69 -31.37 6.09
N ASP A 512 9.90 -30.79 5.17
CA ASP A 512 8.43 -30.96 5.15
C ASP A 512 7.92 -31.90 4.02
N ALA A 513 8.76 -32.81 3.53
CA ALA A 513 8.37 -33.81 2.53
C ALA A 513 8.55 -35.24 3.07
N ASP A 514 7.60 -35.67 3.92
CA ASP A 514 7.15 -37.05 4.03
C ASP A 514 5.67 -37.10 4.47
#